data_AF-A0A2W5GPY0-F1
#
_entry.id   AF-A0A2W5GPY0-F1
#
_cell.length_a   1.000
_cell.length_b   1.000
_cell.length_c   1.000
_cell.angle_alpha   90.00
_cell.angle_beta   90.00
_cell.angle_gamma   90.00
#
_symmetry.space_group_name_H-M   'P 1'
#
loop_
_entity.id
_entity.type
_entity.pdbx_description
1 polymer ?
#
loop_
_entity_poly.entity_id
_entity_poly.type
_entity_poly.pdbx_seq_one_letter_code
_entity_poly.pdbx_strand_id
1 'polypeptide(L)'
;MPALLELLSRLAAAILLVIGGINLASAWADGDTTIHHLDMSSEVVWTQTPVVVDRSSQTYERVAPVTDPYPMKLRTAGRLRVIDNTTFRYGGADFRLAGVAPIERGKVCMTSAGQRQACGLKAFKALDNVLRNQRVECRIVGGAASEHEVECVVDGSDLRDMLHAELAG
;
A
#
# COMPACT_ATOMS: atom_id res chain seq x y z
N MET A 1 36.59 -64.05 -39.88
CA MET A 1 35.13 -64.24 -39.72
C MET A 1 34.66 -64.47 -38.28
N PRO A 2 35.31 -65.26 -37.40
CA PRO A 2 34.77 -65.51 -36.05
C PRO A 2 34.80 -64.26 -35.15
N ALA A 3 35.82 -63.40 -35.28
CA ALA A 3 35.92 -62.16 -34.51
C ALA A 3 34.80 -61.15 -34.81
N LEU A 4 34.34 -61.07 -36.07
CA LEU A 4 33.20 -60.22 -36.46
C LEU A 4 31.89 -60.76 -35.84
N LEU A 5 31.73 -62.08 -35.82
CA LEU A 5 30.56 -62.76 -35.28
C LEU A 5 30.47 -62.62 -33.74
N GLU A 6 31.61 -62.65 -33.04
CA GLU A 6 31.69 -62.32 -31.61
C GLU A 6 31.37 -60.85 -31.32
N LEU A 7 31.84 -59.92 -32.16
CA LEU A 7 31.56 -58.49 -31.99
C LEU A 7 30.07 -58.20 -32.19
N LEU A 8 29.45 -58.81 -33.22
CA LEU A 8 28.03 -58.68 -33.50
C LEU A 8 27.17 -59.33 -32.41
N SER A 9 27.56 -60.47 -31.86
CA SER A 9 26.81 -61.12 -30.77
C SER A 9 26.87 -60.31 -29.47
N ARG A 10 28.03 -59.74 -29.12
CA ARG A 10 28.18 -58.84 -27.97
C ARG A 10 27.38 -57.56 -28.15
N LEU A 11 27.39 -56.97 -29.34
CA LEU A 11 26.61 -55.78 -29.65
C LEU A 11 25.10 -56.07 -29.55
N ALA A 12 24.64 -57.17 -30.14
CA ALA A 12 23.23 -57.57 -30.07
C ALA A 12 22.78 -57.85 -28.63
N ALA A 13 23.61 -58.54 -27.83
CA ALA A 13 23.33 -58.80 -26.43
C ALA A 13 23.26 -57.49 -25.61
N ALA A 14 24.17 -56.54 -25.85
CA ALA A 14 24.15 -55.24 -25.21
C ALA A 14 22.90 -54.43 -25.58
N ILE A 15 22.50 -54.42 -26.85
CA ILE A 15 21.29 -53.74 -27.32
C ILE A 15 20.04 -54.36 -26.68
N LEU A 16 19.95 -55.70 -26.64
CA LEU A 16 18.83 -56.39 -26.01
C LEU A 16 18.74 -56.13 -24.50
N LEU A 17 19.88 -56.04 -23.80
CA LEU A 17 19.93 -55.67 -22.39
C LEU A 17 19.42 -54.24 -22.16
N VAL A 18 19.81 -53.29 -23.01
CA VAL A 18 19.35 -51.90 -22.93
C VAL A 18 17.85 -51.82 -23.20
N ILE A 19 17.36 -52.44 -24.28
CA ILE A 19 15.93 -52.44 -24.62
C ILE A 19 15.12 -53.14 -23.53
N GLY A 20 15.57 -54.29 -23.04
CA GLY A 20 14.93 -55.00 -21.93
C GLY A 20 14.90 -54.19 -20.64
N GLY A 21 16.00 -53.51 -20.31
CA GLY A 21 16.09 -52.61 -19.16
C GLY A 21 15.14 -51.42 -19.26
N ILE A 22 15.02 -50.80 -20.44
CA ILE A 22 14.08 -49.70 -20.69
C ILE A 22 12.63 -50.17 -20.51
N ASN A 23 12.26 -51.30 -21.13
CA ASN A 23 10.89 -51.82 -21.04
C ASN A 23 10.51 -52.25 -19.61
N LEU A 24 11.46 -52.86 -18.89
CA LEU A 24 11.26 -53.23 -17.49
C LEU A 24 11.16 -51.98 -16.61
N ALA A 25 11.99 -50.96 -16.82
CA ALA A 25 11.87 -49.69 -16.09
C ALA A 25 10.53 -49.00 -16.36
N SER A 26 10.04 -49.00 -17.60
CA SER A 26 8.76 -48.38 -17.95
C SER A 26 7.55 -49.14 -17.38
N ALA A 27 7.60 -50.47 -17.28
CA ALA A 27 6.51 -51.24 -16.65
C ALA A 27 6.35 -50.96 -15.14
N TRP A 28 7.37 -50.40 -14.50
CA TRP A 28 7.36 -50.03 -13.07
C TRP A 28 7.18 -48.51 -12.89
N ALA A 29 7.26 -47.75 -13.99
CA ALA A 29 7.04 -46.31 -14.03
C ALA A 29 5.56 -45.92 -14.17
N ASP A 30 4.64 -46.88 -14.33
CA ASP A 30 3.19 -46.72 -14.14
C ASP A 30 2.81 -46.50 -12.65
N GLY A 31 3.71 -45.91 -11.86
CA GLY A 31 3.36 -45.29 -10.59
C GLY A 31 2.72 -43.95 -10.88
N ASP A 32 1.39 -43.94 -10.99
CA ASP A 32 0.48 -42.78 -10.94
C ASP A 32 1.13 -41.46 -11.37
N THR A 33 1.72 -41.44 -12.57
CA THR A 33 1.96 -40.19 -13.27
C THR A 33 0.64 -39.88 -13.93
N THR A 34 -0.29 -39.44 -13.08
CA THR A 34 -1.30 -38.46 -13.45
C THR A 34 -0.52 -37.27 -14.00
N ILE A 35 -0.12 -37.38 -15.28
CA ILE A 35 -0.04 -36.24 -16.15
C ILE A 35 -1.47 -35.73 -16.11
N HIS A 36 -1.71 -34.81 -15.19
CA HIS A 36 -2.74 -33.83 -15.33
C HIS A 36 -2.40 -33.16 -16.66
N HIS A 37 -2.88 -33.76 -17.75
CA HIS A 37 -3.32 -32.97 -18.87
C HIS A 37 -4.08 -31.85 -18.19
N LEU A 38 -3.58 -30.63 -18.35
CA LEU A 38 -4.39 -29.44 -18.23
C LEU A 38 -5.44 -29.59 -19.34
N ASP A 39 -6.33 -30.58 -19.19
CA ASP A 39 -7.60 -30.63 -19.85
C ASP A 39 -8.26 -29.37 -19.33
N MET A 40 -8.09 -28.37 -20.17
CA MET A 40 -8.72 -27.08 -20.11
C MET A 40 -10.21 -27.25 -20.42
N SER A 41 -10.85 -28.28 -19.88
CA SER A 41 -12.18 -28.14 -19.29
C SER A 41 -12.07 -27.31 -18.00
N SER A 42 -11.30 -26.22 -18.01
CA SER A 42 -11.58 -25.12 -17.10
C SER A 42 -12.98 -24.69 -17.51
N GLU A 43 -13.99 -25.01 -16.70
CA GLU A 43 -15.19 -24.20 -16.67
C GLU A 43 -14.72 -22.76 -16.73
N VAL A 44 -15.08 -22.10 -17.82
CA VAL A 44 -14.48 -20.86 -18.27
C VAL A 44 -14.77 -19.81 -17.19
N VAL A 45 -13.83 -19.60 -16.27
CA VAL A 45 -13.99 -18.66 -15.14
C VAL A 45 -14.16 -17.23 -15.65
N TRP A 46 -13.66 -16.95 -16.85
CA TRP A 46 -13.67 -15.63 -17.48
C TRP A 46 -14.33 -15.67 -18.86
N THR A 47 -15.35 -14.84 -19.06
CA THR A 47 -16.14 -14.79 -20.30
C THR A 47 -15.24 -14.52 -21.52
N GLN A 48 -15.26 -15.40 -22.54
CA GLN A 48 -14.46 -15.25 -23.77
C GLN A 48 -14.99 -14.17 -24.71
N THR A 49 -16.18 -13.66 -24.45
CA THR A 49 -16.81 -12.55 -25.18
C THR A 49 -17.02 -11.37 -24.23
N PRO A 50 -16.79 -10.12 -24.66
CA PRO A 50 -17.06 -8.95 -23.83
C PRO A 50 -18.55 -8.88 -23.48
N VAL A 51 -18.87 -9.03 -22.19
CA VAL A 51 -20.23 -8.90 -21.66
C VAL A 51 -20.37 -7.51 -21.04
N VAL A 52 -21.38 -6.75 -21.47
CA VAL A 52 -21.73 -5.48 -20.84
C VAL A 52 -22.39 -5.78 -19.50
N VAL A 53 -21.77 -5.30 -18.42
CA VAL A 53 -22.27 -5.48 -17.06
C VAL A 53 -23.33 -4.42 -16.75
N ASP A 54 -24.60 -4.82 -16.67
CA ASP A 54 -25.68 -3.96 -16.18
C ASP A 54 -25.67 -3.94 -14.64
N ARG A 55 -25.29 -2.79 -14.05
CA ARG A 55 -25.26 -2.61 -12.60
C ARG A 55 -26.66 -2.61 -11.98
N SER A 56 -27.70 -2.25 -12.73
CA SER A 56 -29.07 -2.11 -12.21
C SER A 56 -29.75 -3.47 -12.03
N SER A 57 -29.35 -4.48 -12.82
CA SER A 57 -29.88 -5.85 -12.75
C SER A 57 -29.11 -6.77 -11.79
N GLN A 58 -28.08 -6.28 -11.11
CA GLN A 58 -27.27 -7.08 -10.19
C GLN A 58 -27.92 -7.18 -8.80
N THR A 59 -28.25 -8.41 -8.40
CA THR A 59 -28.84 -8.79 -7.11
C THR A 59 -27.82 -9.31 -6.08
N TYR A 60 -26.52 -9.22 -6.37
CA TYR A 60 -25.47 -9.66 -5.44
C TYR A 60 -25.54 -8.89 -4.11
N GLU A 61 -25.22 -9.58 -3.02
CA GLU A 61 -25.10 -8.95 -1.71
C GLU A 61 -24.01 -7.88 -1.74
N ARG A 62 -24.40 -6.65 -1.42
CA ARG A 62 -23.47 -5.51 -1.39
C ARG A 62 -22.86 -5.46 0.01
N VAL A 63 -21.57 -5.74 0.11
CA VAL A 63 -20.80 -5.45 1.31
C VAL A 63 -20.83 -3.93 1.52
N ALA A 64 -21.21 -3.49 2.71
CA ALA A 64 -21.17 -2.08 3.06
C ALA A 64 -19.74 -1.55 2.85
N PRO A 65 -19.56 -0.39 2.18
CA PRO A 65 -18.25 0.19 2.04
C PRO A 65 -17.64 0.43 3.42
N VAL A 66 -16.38 0.06 3.60
CA VAL A 66 -15.63 0.41 4.81
C VAL A 66 -15.63 1.93 4.91
N THR A 67 -16.22 2.47 5.97
CA THR A 67 -16.23 3.91 6.22
C THR A 67 -14.80 4.38 6.47
N ASP A 68 -14.26 5.19 5.57
CA ASP A 68 -12.95 5.81 5.77
C ASP A 68 -13.04 6.81 6.93
N PRO A 69 -12.31 6.60 8.04
CA PRO A 69 -12.34 7.51 9.18
C PRO A 69 -11.75 8.90 8.85
N TYR A 70 -10.96 9.02 7.77
CA TYR A 70 -10.30 10.25 7.33
C TYR A 70 -10.58 10.51 5.83
N PRO A 71 -11.81 10.90 5.47
CA PRO A 71 -12.24 10.99 4.06
C PRO A 71 -11.50 12.08 3.27
N MET A 72 -10.90 13.07 3.93
CA MET A 72 -10.21 14.16 3.25
C MET A 72 -8.73 13.82 3.06
N LYS A 73 -8.32 13.53 1.82
CA LYS A 73 -6.91 13.27 1.48
C LYS A 73 -6.28 14.52 0.87
N LEU A 74 -5.24 15.04 1.51
CA LEU A 74 -4.52 16.25 1.13
C LEU A 74 -3.10 15.89 0.66
N ARG A 75 -2.65 16.53 -0.41
CA ARG A 75 -1.23 16.51 -0.82
C ARG A 75 -0.62 17.87 -0.52
N THR A 76 0.39 17.91 0.33
CA THR A 76 0.92 19.20 0.82
C THR A 76 1.89 19.86 -0.16
N ALA A 77 2.47 19.11 -1.10
CA ALA A 77 3.42 19.60 -2.09
C ALA A 77 2.86 20.80 -2.90
N GLY A 78 3.26 22.01 -2.51
CA GLY A 78 2.96 23.28 -3.20
C GLY A 78 1.54 23.81 -3.08
N ARG A 79 0.60 23.07 -2.46
CA ARG A 79 -0.82 23.45 -2.36
C ARG A 79 -1.28 23.79 -0.95
N LEU A 80 -0.52 23.35 0.06
CA LEU A 80 -0.80 23.64 1.45
C LEU A 80 0.07 24.80 1.92
N ARG A 81 -0.53 25.77 2.60
CA ARG A 81 0.18 26.90 3.21
C ARG A 81 -0.09 26.92 4.71
N VAL A 82 0.96 26.74 5.50
CA VAL A 82 0.86 26.90 6.96
C VAL A 82 0.70 28.39 7.30
N ILE A 83 -0.18 28.71 8.25
CA ILE A 83 -0.46 30.07 8.74
C ILE A 83 0.21 30.28 10.11
N ASP A 84 -0.08 29.38 11.05
CA ASP A 84 0.46 29.34 12.42
C ASP A 84 0.72 27.87 12.85
N ASN A 85 0.88 27.58 14.14
CA ASN A 85 1.18 26.21 14.63
C ASN A 85 -0.03 25.27 14.66
N THR A 86 -1.23 25.77 14.41
CA THR A 86 -2.49 25.03 14.41
C THR A 86 -3.23 25.12 13.09
N THR A 87 -2.99 26.19 12.32
CA THR A 87 -3.80 26.53 11.16
C THR A 87 -3.00 26.38 9.87
N PHE A 88 -3.58 25.68 8.91
CA PHE A 88 -3.10 25.61 7.53
C PHE A 88 -4.23 25.86 6.54
N ARG A 89 -3.86 26.41 5.37
CA ARG A 89 -4.78 26.68 4.27
C ARG A 89 -4.57 25.69 3.15
N TYR A 90 -5.67 25.14 2.65
CA TYR A 90 -5.68 24.25 1.49
C TYR A 90 -6.94 24.51 0.65
N GLY A 91 -6.78 24.66 -0.67
CA GLY A 91 -7.93 24.87 -1.55
C GLY A 91 -8.77 26.13 -1.25
N GLY A 92 -8.21 27.12 -0.56
CA GLY A 92 -8.89 28.37 -0.17
C GLY A 92 -9.64 28.32 1.17
N ALA A 93 -9.70 27.17 1.85
CA ALA A 93 -10.28 27.03 3.18
C ALA A 93 -9.20 26.90 4.27
N ASP A 94 -9.54 27.36 5.47
CA ASP A 94 -8.69 27.25 6.66
C ASP A 94 -9.05 26.01 7.47
N PHE A 95 -8.01 25.30 7.87
CA PHE A 95 -8.10 24.09 8.66
C PHE A 95 -7.29 24.27 9.93
N ARG A 96 -7.97 24.23 11.08
CA ARG A 96 -7.40 24.34 12.42
C ARG A 96 -7.31 22.96 13.05
N LEU A 97 -6.13 22.59 13.53
CA LEU A 97 -5.92 21.33 14.25
C LEU A 97 -6.69 21.32 15.57
N ALA A 98 -7.53 20.32 15.74
CA ALA A 98 -8.22 20.06 16.99
C ALA A 98 -7.23 19.75 18.11
N GLY A 99 -7.50 20.22 19.32
CA GLY A 99 -6.76 19.85 20.53
C GLY A 99 -5.32 20.38 20.63
N VAL A 100 -4.88 21.26 19.72
CA VAL A 100 -3.58 21.94 19.80
C VAL A 100 -3.80 23.38 20.25
N ALA A 101 -3.01 23.85 21.22
CA ALA A 101 -3.08 25.24 21.68
C ALA A 101 -2.51 26.20 20.61
N PRO A 102 -3.27 27.23 20.19
CA PRO A 102 -2.80 28.18 19.19
C PRO A 102 -1.70 29.10 19.76
N ILE A 103 -0.65 29.26 18.98
CA ILE A 103 0.47 30.17 19.21
C ILE A 103 0.58 31.03 17.96
N GLU A 104 0.21 32.30 18.08
CA GLU A 104 0.35 33.24 16.98
C GLU A 104 1.78 33.25 16.45
N ARG A 105 1.94 33.25 15.12
CA ARG A 105 3.24 33.19 14.45
C ARG A 105 4.22 34.26 14.92
N GLY A 106 3.73 35.47 15.23
CA GLY A 106 4.54 36.60 15.70
C GLY A 106 4.85 36.60 17.19
N LYS A 107 4.36 35.62 17.96
CA LYS A 107 4.47 35.62 19.42
C LYS A 107 5.91 35.45 19.88
N VAL A 108 6.33 36.33 20.79
CA VAL A 108 7.61 36.26 21.51
C VAL A 108 7.34 35.83 22.94
N CYS A 109 8.02 34.79 23.39
CA CYS A 109 7.93 34.25 24.75
C CYS A 109 9.21 34.56 25.53
N MET A 110 9.12 34.52 26.87
CA MET A 110 10.29 34.55 27.74
C MET A 110 10.60 33.11 28.17
N THR A 111 11.87 32.72 28.05
CA THR A 111 12.37 31.44 28.59
C THR A 111 12.42 31.49 30.11
N SER A 112 12.59 30.33 30.75
CA SER A 112 12.82 30.24 32.20
C SER A 112 14.06 31.01 32.66
N ALA A 113 15.04 31.23 31.77
CA ALA A 113 16.23 32.05 32.00
C ALA A 113 16.03 33.55 31.71
N GLY A 114 14.79 34.00 31.44
CA GLY A 114 14.45 35.39 31.17
C GLY A 114 14.83 35.89 29.76
N GLN A 115 15.32 35.01 28.88
CA GLN A 115 15.69 35.36 27.51
C GLN A 115 14.45 35.41 26.60
N ARG A 116 14.41 36.35 25.65
CA ARG A 116 13.36 36.44 24.64
C ARG A 116 13.57 35.38 23.55
N GLN A 117 12.52 34.66 23.19
CA GLN A 117 12.53 33.66 22.13
C GLN A 117 11.29 33.80 21.23
N ALA A 118 11.48 33.65 19.92
CA ALA A 118 10.40 33.64 18.92
C ALA A 118 9.62 32.31 18.94
N CYS A 119 8.91 32.03 20.03
CA CYS A 119 8.13 30.80 20.22
C CYS A 119 7.09 30.58 19.12
N GLY A 120 6.43 31.65 18.66
CA GLY A 120 5.48 31.58 17.53
C GLY A 120 6.13 31.12 16.24
N LEU A 121 7.34 31.61 15.94
CA LEU A 121 8.06 31.21 14.73
C LEU A 121 8.59 29.77 14.84
N LYS A 122 9.09 29.36 16.03
CA LYS A 122 9.48 27.96 16.28
C LYS A 122 8.28 27.04 16.05
N ALA A 123 7.13 27.37 16.62
CA ALA A 123 5.93 26.54 16.54
C ALA A 123 5.33 26.48 15.13
N PHE A 124 5.29 27.62 14.43
CA PHE A 124 4.96 27.67 13.01
C PHE A 124 5.88 26.76 12.19
N LYS A 125 7.19 26.82 12.45
CA LYS A 125 8.17 26.05 11.69
C LYS A 125 8.05 24.55 11.97
N ALA A 126 7.73 24.17 13.19
CA ALA A 126 7.45 22.78 13.56
C ALA A 126 6.31 22.19 12.70
N LEU A 127 5.17 22.90 12.61
CA LEU A 127 4.07 22.43 11.76
C LEU A 127 4.43 22.41 10.27
N ASP A 128 5.13 23.44 9.78
CA ASP A 128 5.63 23.49 8.39
C ASP A 128 6.56 22.32 8.06
N ASN A 129 7.41 21.90 9.00
CA ASN A 129 8.31 20.76 8.82
C ASN A 129 7.52 19.45 8.76
N VAL A 130 6.63 19.22 9.72
CA VAL A 130 5.84 17.99 9.78
C VAL A 130 4.97 17.81 8.53
N LEU A 131 4.37 18.90 8.02
CA LEU A 131 3.49 18.84 6.86
C LEU A 131 4.25 18.87 5.52
N ARG A 132 5.56 19.12 5.49
CA ARG A 132 6.30 19.32 4.24
C ARG A 132 6.33 18.07 3.38
N ASN A 133 5.81 18.17 2.16
CA ASN A 133 5.77 17.09 1.16
C ASN A 133 5.08 15.79 1.60
N GLN A 134 4.21 15.88 2.60
CA GLN A 134 3.43 14.76 3.12
C GLN A 134 2.14 14.49 2.36
N ARG A 135 1.63 13.27 2.55
CA ARG A 135 0.22 12.94 2.36
C ARG A 135 -0.46 13.00 3.72
N VAL A 136 -1.50 13.83 3.82
CA VAL A 136 -2.22 14.05 5.08
C VAL A 136 -3.65 13.58 4.87
N GLU A 137 -4.15 12.80 5.81
CA GLU A 137 -5.54 12.36 5.81
C GLU A 137 -6.24 12.98 7.00
N CYS A 138 -7.33 13.69 6.76
CA CYS A 138 -8.00 14.47 7.78
C CYS A 138 -9.48 14.11 7.87
N ARG A 139 -10.05 14.35 9.04
CA ARG A 139 -11.48 14.31 9.31
C ARG A 139 -11.88 15.63 9.95
N ILE A 140 -13.03 16.14 9.54
CA ILE A 140 -13.61 17.35 10.12
C ILE A 140 -14.34 16.93 11.39
N VAL A 141 -13.94 17.49 12.52
CA VAL A 141 -14.56 17.25 13.83
C VAL A 141 -15.43 18.42 14.28
N GLY A 142 -15.30 19.58 13.63
CA GLY A 142 -16.12 20.76 13.92
C GLY A 142 -15.79 21.95 13.01
N GLY A 143 -16.33 23.13 13.35
CA GLY A 143 -16.04 24.39 12.66
C GLY A 143 -17.14 24.89 11.72
N ALA A 144 -16.89 26.03 11.10
CA ALA A 144 -17.78 26.71 10.14
C ALA A 144 -17.35 26.42 8.69
N ALA A 145 -18.11 26.93 7.70
CA ALA A 145 -17.87 26.66 6.28
C ALA A 145 -16.50 27.11 5.73
N SER A 146 -15.83 28.06 6.38
CA SER A 146 -14.51 28.58 5.96
C SER A 146 -13.39 28.30 6.95
N GLU A 147 -13.71 27.78 8.14
CA GLU A 147 -12.77 27.45 9.21
C GLU A 147 -13.17 26.11 9.81
N HIS A 148 -12.50 25.05 9.35
CA HIS A 148 -12.78 23.68 9.76
C HIS A 148 -11.84 23.28 10.89
N GLU A 149 -12.39 22.71 11.94
CA GLU A 149 -11.60 22.03 12.96
C GLU A 149 -11.39 20.58 12.55
N VAL A 150 -10.12 20.14 12.48
CA VAL A 150 -9.75 18.85 11.90
C VAL A 150 -8.82 18.05 12.80
N GLU A 151 -8.95 16.73 12.70
CA GLU A 151 -7.96 15.77 13.16
C GLU A 151 -7.32 15.12 11.94
N CYS A 152 -6.00 15.00 11.95
CA CYS A 152 -5.25 14.59 10.78
C CYS A 152 -4.19 13.56 11.14
N VAL A 153 -3.96 12.62 10.22
CA VAL A 153 -2.92 11.61 10.28
C VAL A 153 -1.97 11.76 9.09
N VAL A 154 -0.70 11.48 9.33
CA VAL A 154 0.38 11.45 8.34
C VAL A 154 1.07 10.10 8.46
N ASP A 155 1.06 9.31 7.39
CA ASP A 155 1.62 7.95 7.36
C ASP A 155 1.18 7.08 8.56
N GLY A 156 -0.09 7.24 8.98
CA GLY A 156 -0.68 6.51 10.11
C GLY A 156 -0.39 7.08 11.51
N SER A 157 0.42 8.13 11.62
CA SER A 157 0.70 8.82 12.89
C SER A 157 -0.17 10.06 13.05
N ASP A 158 -0.63 10.34 14.27
CA ASP A 158 -1.41 11.54 14.56
C ASP A 158 -0.52 12.80 14.41
N LEU A 159 -1.00 13.77 13.63
CA LEU A 159 -0.28 15.02 13.37
C LEU A 159 -0.05 15.85 14.65
N ARG A 160 -0.97 15.78 15.62
CA ARG A 160 -0.84 16.42 16.93
C ARG A 160 0.39 15.87 17.66
N ASP A 161 0.53 14.56 17.70
CA ASP A 161 1.64 13.90 18.38
C ASP A 161 2.98 14.20 17.70
N MET A 162 3.00 14.17 16.36
CA MET A 162 4.18 14.57 15.57
C MET A 162 4.58 16.03 15.85
N LEU A 163 3.61 16.93 15.93
CA LEU A 163 3.86 18.34 16.25
C LEU A 163 4.42 18.50 17.67
N HIS A 164 3.86 17.79 18.65
CA HIS A 164 4.38 17.83 20.02
C HIS A 164 5.82 17.31 20.12
N ALA A 165 6.16 16.25 19.39
CA ALA A 165 7.53 15.74 19.30
C ALA A 165 8.49 16.78 18.70
N GLU A 166 8.09 17.42 17.59
CA GLU A 166 8.90 18.47 16.93
C GLU A 166 9.07 19.72 17.80
N LEU A 167 8.07 20.07 18.61
CA LEU A 167 8.16 21.20 19.55
C LEU A 167 9.09 20.92 20.74
N ALA A 168 9.17 19.65 21.15
CA ALA A 168 10.00 19.18 22.26
C ALA A 168 11.48 19.07 21.90
N GLY A 169 11.81 18.87 20.61
CA GLY A 169 13.17 18.96 20.06
C GLY A 169 13.71 20.39 20.06
#